data_AF-A0A2M6WQ13-F1
#
_entry.id   AF-A0A2M6WQ13-F1
#
_cell.length_a   1.000
_cell.length_b   1.000
_cell.length_c   1.000
_cell.angle_alpha   90.00
_cell.angle_beta   90.00
_cell.angle_gamma   90.00
#
_symmetry.space_group_name_H-M   'P 1'
#
loop_
_entity.id
_entity.type
_entity.pdbx_description
1 polymer ?
#
loop_
_entity_poly.entity_id
_entity_poly.type
_entity_poly.pdbx_seq_one_letter_code
_entity_poly.pdbx_strand_id
1 'polypeptide(L)'
;MSALTDNEVYLTAMPIDPQAASSNGTGYMIYKTAFGRVGVFSPLAEVGEQIGTNQSFICGQNLIDSRDSQSYPTSQMGAQCWMAKNINIGTAINGATEQTDNNVLEKYCYNNNSNNCNIYGGLYQWDEAMQYGALSPGAQGICPTDWHMPTEAEWTAITRFVINDPNCDPDTGCSPAGTELHVGGYYGFNIPLAGYRDLGGSFYDSGYSADLWTSSNGSDPWERYLVTSDPNIYRYTYTRSYGTSVRCVADESAACMPNCTNKCGGFNSCNGTCPDTCVGAQSCVNQICRDLINLTYTSSGNGSISGSSSQTISYGGNGTAVTAVPDSGYYFFNWSDGSTSNPRTDTSVTSNLSATANFVVNPCGVASSMTDSRDSQIYPIVNIYNQCWMAKNLNYGTMITGVTVQANNSISEKYCYANNSSNCSTYGGLYQWAEAVQYLNGATNSVGWSPAPTGNVQGLCPSGWHLPTDSEITSLTTYLGGVSVAGGKIKETTTTHWNSPNTGANNSSGFTALPNGERHRSTGAFAYLGEWANIWSSSNYNSLQAWSRALYSGAESVYLSASNKSYGYSIRCLKN
;
A
#
# COMPACT_ATOMS: atom_id res chain seq x y z
N MET A 1 0.98 53.18 -35.63
CA MET A 1 0.14 51.95 -35.65
C MET A 1 1.04 50.81 -36.12
N SER A 2 1.63 50.12 -35.15
CA SER A 2 2.34 48.84 -35.27
C SER A 2 2.19 48.19 -33.90
N ALA A 3 1.66 46.97 -33.87
CA ALA A 3 1.18 46.30 -32.66
C ALA A 3 2.31 46.03 -31.65
N LEU A 4 2.02 46.29 -30.37
CA LEU A 4 2.84 45.88 -29.23
C LEU A 4 2.45 44.43 -28.88
N THR A 5 3.43 43.55 -28.71
CA THR A 5 3.22 42.15 -28.28
C THR A 5 3.35 42.03 -26.76
N ASP A 6 2.65 41.07 -26.15
CA ASP A 6 2.43 40.90 -24.70
C ASP A 6 3.69 40.69 -23.82
N ASN A 7 4.91 40.74 -24.38
CA ASN A 7 6.16 40.37 -23.70
C ASN A 7 7.18 41.51 -23.51
N GLU A 8 6.78 42.79 -23.62
CA GLU A 8 7.66 43.92 -23.30
C GLU A 8 7.26 44.59 -21.97
N VAL A 9 8.22 44.71 -21.04
CA VAL A 9 8.05 45.34 -19.73
C VAL A 9 8.23 46.85 -19.84
N TYR A 10 7.24 47.61 -19.41
CA TYR A 10 7.28 49.08 -19.32
C TYR A 10 7.49 49.52 -17.86
N LEU A 11 8.20 50.63 -17.64
CA LEU A 11 8.28 51.30 -16.34
C LEU A 11 6.85 51.67 -15.88
N THR A 12 6.31 50.95 -14.90
CA THR A 12 4.95 51.17 -14.37
C THR A 12 4.93 52.21 -13.24
N ALA A 13 6.08 52.59 -12.70
CA ALA A 13 6.25 53.68 -11.75
C ALA A 13 7.67 54.25 -11.83
N MET A 14 7.83 55.54 -11.48
CA MET A 14 9.16 56.12 -11.34
C MET A 14 9.81 55.62 -10.03
N PRO A 15 11.12 55.29 -10.03
CA PRO A 15 11.83 54.95 -8.79
C PRO A 15 11.75 56.09 -7.78
N ILE A 16 11.47 55.75 -6.52
CA ILE A 16 11.42 56.72 -5.42
C ILE A 16 12.84 56.93 -4.92
N ASP A 17 13.27 58.19 -4.84
CA ASP A 17 14.55 58.57 -4.21
C ASP A 17 14.54 58.11 -2.74
N PRO A 18 15.42 57.18 -2.33
CA PRO A 18 15.37 56.57 -1.00
C PRO A 18 15.73 57.54 0.14
N GLN A 19 16.36 58.69 -0.15
CA GLN A 19 16.88 59.56 0.91
C GLN A 19 16.13 60.88 1.10
N ALA A 20 15.21 61.25 0.20
CA ALA A 20 14.40 62.48 0.29
C ALA A 20 15.22 63.75 0.69
N ALA A 21 16.50 63.78 0.37
CA ALA A 21 17.45 64.76 0.87
C ALA A 21 18.42 65.21 -0.22
N SER A 22 17.90 65.87 -1.26
CA SER A 22 18.69 66.92 -1.91
C SER A 22 17.80 67.98 -2.53
N SER A 23 18.15 69.24 -2.29
CA SER A 23 17.54 70.42 -2.90
C SER A 23 18.15 70.76 -4.27
N ASN A 24 18.91 69.85 -4.89
CA ASN A 24 19.57 70.06 -6.17
C ASN A 24 19.14 68.99 -7.20
N GLY A 25 18.08 69.31 -7.94
CA GLY A 25 17.86 68.88 -9.33
C GLY A 25 17.70 67.38 -9.59
N THR A 26 16.53 66.82 -9.28
CA THR A 26 16.11 65.51 -9.79
C THR A 26 15.82 65.59 -11.29
N GLY A 27 16.55 64.81 -12.10
CA GLY A 27 16.28 64.72 -13.52
C GLY A 27 16.82 63.44 -14.13
N TYR A 28 15.98 62.40 -14.19
CA TYR A 28 16.22 61.26 -15.07
C TYR A 28 15.88 61.69 -16.51
N MET A 29 16.78 61.51 -17.46
CA MET A 29 16.47 61.64 -18.88
C MET A 29 16.01 60.29 -19.44
N ILE A 30 14.78 60.26 -19.96
CA ILE A 30 14.26 59.14 -20.72
C ILE A 30 14.45 59.44 -22.21
N TYR A 31 15.20 58.60 -22.91
CA TYR A 31 15.47 58.79 -24.34
C TYR A 31 15.24 57.50 -25.12
N LYS A 32 14.93 57.62 -26.40
CA LYS A 32 14.75 56.47 -27.30
C LYS A 32 16.01 56.28 -28.13
N THR A 33 16.62 55.11 -28.03
CA THR A 33 17.78 54.74 -28.85
C THR A 33 17.38 54.58 -30.31
N ALA A 34 18.35 54.68 -31.22
CA ALA A 34 18.14 54.51 -32.67
C ALA A 34 17.58 53.11 -33.05
N PHE A 35 17.69 52.13 -32.15
CA PHE A 35 17.16 50.77 -32.30
C PHE A 35 15.81 50.56 -31.58
N GLY A 36 15.15 51.63 -31.15
CA GLY A 36 13.78 51.58 -30.64
C GLY A 36 13.63 51.30 -29.15
N ARG A 37 14.72 51.03 -28.40
CA ARG A 37 14.70 50.81 -26.94
C ARG A 37 14.65 52.12 -26.17
N VAL A 38 13.92 52.14 -25.06
CA VAL A 38 13.88 53.26 -24.10
C VAL A 38 15.04 53.11 -23.12
N GLY A 39 15.88 54.14 -22.98
CA GLY A 39 16.95 54.23 -22.00
C GLY A 39 16.65 55.30 -20.96
N VAL A 40 17.09 55.09 -19.72
CA VAL A 40 16.99 56.07 -18.62
C VAL A 40 18.41 56.43 -18.16
N PHE A 41 18.73 57.71 -18.11
CA PHE A 41 20.03 58.24 -17.69
C PHE A 41 19.85 59.13 -16.46
N SER A 42 20.62 58.87 -15.39
CA SER A 42 20.75 59.78 -14.24
C SER A 42 22.15 60.40 -14.26
N PRO A 43 22.28 61.73 -14.39
CA PRO A 43 23.57 62.36 -14.23
C PRO A 43 23.87 62.46 -12.72
N LEU A 44 24.89 61.72 -12.27
CA LEU A 44 25.55 61.82 -10.94
C LEU A 44 25.08 60.86 -9.82
N ALA A 45 24.81 59.59 -10.13
CA ALA A 45 24.92 58.53 -9.09
C ALA A 45 26.40 58.12 -8.94
N GLU A 46 26.85 58.02 -7.69
CA GLU A 46 28.24 57.81 -7.30
C GLU A 46 28.88 56.59 -7.98
N VAL A 47 30.14 56.76 -8.37
CA VAL A 47 30.97 55.73 -8.99
C VAL A 47 31.22 54.64 -7.96
N GLY A 48 30.43 53.56 -8.01
CA GLY A 48 30.61 52.42 -7.10
C GLY A 48 29.66 51.24 -7.22
N GLU A 49 28.39 51.43 -7.62
CA GLU A 49 27.43 50.31 -7.65
C GLU A 49 26.98 49.95 -9.07
N GLN A 50 27.07 48.66 -9.41
CA GLN A 50 26.34 48.10 -10.55
C GLN A 50 24.85 48.19 -10.26
N ILE A 51 24.12 48.95 -11.09
CA ILE A 51 22.65 48.87 -11.14
C ILE A 51 22.30 47.55 -11.85
N GLY A 52 22.33 46.46 -11.10
CA GLY A 52 21.77 45.18 -11.51
C GLY A 52 20.25 45.26 -11.50
N THR A 53 19.60 44.89 -12.61
CA THR A 53 18.17 44.62 -12.61
C THR A 53 17.95 43.32 -11.82
N ASN A 54 17.77 43.42 -10.50
CA ASN A 54 17.41 42.29 -9.64
C ASN A 54 16.05 41.73 -10.09
N GLN A 55 16.04 40.80 -11.03
CA GLN A 55 15.06 39.72 -10.97
C GLN A 55 15.52 38.81 -9.82
N SER A 56 14.83 38.90 -8.68
CA SER A 56 14.95 37.89 -7.64
C SER A 56 14.52 36.56 -8.26
N PHE A 57 15.44 35.61 -8.38
CA PHE A 57 15.12 34.21 -8.67
C PHE A 57 14.01 33.78 -7.70
N ILE A 58 12.94 33.12 -8.18
CA ILE A 58 11.81 32.69 -7.34
C ILE A 58 11.85 31.17 -7.24
N CYS A 59 11.86 30.64 -6.01
CA CYS A 59 11.83 29.20 -5.79
C CYS A 59 10.58 28.55 -6.41
N GLY A 60 10.74 27.36 -6.99
CA GLY A 60 9.72 26.68 -7.79
C GLY A 60 9.91 26.88 -9.30
N GLN A 61 10.69 27.87 -9.72
CA GLN A 61 11.18 27.96 -11.10
C GLN A 61 12.37 27.03 -11.31
N ASN A 62 12.62 26.65 -12.56
CA ASN A 62 13.85 25.97 -12.90
C ASN A 62 15.03 26.94 -12.88
N LEU A 63 16.09 26.61 -12.17
CA LEU A 63 17.38 27.27 -12.30
C LEU A 63 18.07 26.76 -13.58
N ILE A 64 18.61 27.66 -14.39
CA ILE A 64 19.51 27.29 -15.48
C ILE A 64 20.93 27.58 -15.03
N ASP A 65 21.75 26.55 -14.89
CA ASP A 65 23.16 26.69 -14.52
C ASP A 65 23.94 27.26 -15.72
N SER A 66 24.51 28.45 -15.56
CA SER A 66 25.23 29.15 -16.63
C SER A 66 26.52 28.46 -17.04
N ARG A 67 27.05 27.55 -16.21
CA ARG A 67 28.33 26.86 -16.44
C ARG A 67 28.22 25.73 -17.46
N ASP A 68 27.06 25.08 -17.53
CA ASP A 68 26.83 23.92 -18.42
C ASP A 68 25.45 23.93 -19.13
N SER A 69 24.66 24.98 -18.94
CA SER A 69 23.29 25.13 -19.45
C SER A 69 22.30 24.07 -18.98
N GLN A 70 22.62 23.30 -17.92
CA GLN A 70 21.66 22.34 -17.36
C GLN A 70 20.56 23.05 -16.58
N SER A 71 19.34 22.51 -16.71
CA SER A 71 18.16 22.98 -15.98
C SER A 71 17.92 22.13 -14.74
N TYR A 72 17.84 22.78 -13.58
CA TYR A 72 17.57 22.16 -12.29
C TYR A 72 16.22 22.67 -11.76
N PRO A 73 15.20 21.81 -11.62
CA PRO A 73 13.98 22.20 -10.93
C PRO A 73 14.30 22.55 -9.47
N THR A 74 13.53 23.46 -8.88
CA THR A 74 13.72 23.87 -7.49
C THR A 74 12.43 23.70 -6.69
N SER A 75 12.54 23.44 -5.40
CA SER A 75 11.41 23.25 -4.49
C SER A 75 11.65 24.00 -3.18
N GLN A 76 10.59 24.67 -2.71
CA GLN A 76 10.60 25.42 -1.45
C GLN A 76 10.31 24.47 -0.29
N MET A 77 11.25 24.37 0.66
CA MET A 77 11.17 23.54 1.86
C MET A 77 11.26 24.42 3.10
N GLY A 78 10.11 24.77 3.66
CA GLY A 78 10.04 25.78 4.73
C GLY A 78 10.63 27.11 4.26
N ALA A 79 11.66 27.60 4.96
CA ALA A 79 12.34 28.85 4.61
C ALA A 79 13.42 28.71 3.52
N GLN A 80 13.74 27.49 3.08
CA GLN A 80 14.86 27.23 2.18
C GLN A 80 14.39 26.87 0.77
N CYS A 81 15.13 27.32 -0.24
CA CYS A 81 14.95 26.86 -1.60
C CYS A 81 16.01 25.82 -1.96
N TRP A 82 15.57 24.66 -2.42
CA TRP A 82 16.44 23.54 -2.75
C TRP A 82 16.35 23.16 -4.21
N MET A 83 17.44 22.66 -4.78
CA MET A 83 17.33 21.91 -6.03
C MET A 83 16.51 20.64 -5.79
N ALA A 84 15.58 20.35 -6.69
CA ALA A 84 14.77 19.12 -6.72
C ALA A 84 15.42 18.01 -7.57
N LYS A 85 16.66 18.24 -8.03
CA LYS A 85 17.48 17.31 -8.79
C LYS A 85 18.92 17.40 -8.28
N ASN A 86 19.61 16.27 -8.24
CA ASN A 86 21.03 16.24 -7.88
C ASN A 86 21.86 16.94 -8.95
N ILE A 87 22.93 17.62 -8.55
CA ILE A 87 23.81 18.34 -9.46
C ILE A 87 24.54 17.34 -10.39
N ASN A 88 24.79 17.74 -11.64
CA ASN A 88 25.39 16.90 -12.67
C ASN A 88 26.46 17.65 -13.48
N ILE A 89 27.23 18.51 -12.84
CA ILE A 89 28.23 19.34 -13.49
C ILE A 89 29.60 18.64 -13.55
N GLY A 90 30.43 18.94 -14.55
CA GLY A 90 31.80 18.42 -14.67
C GLY A 90 31.97 17.27 -15.66
N THR A 91 33.22 16.89 -15.88
CA THR A 91 33.68 15.86 -16.83
C THR A 91 33.59 14.49 -16.20
N ALA A 92 32.92 13.55 -16.87
CA ALA A 92 32.81 12.18 -16.37
C ALA A 92 34.16 11.45 -16.45
N ILE A 93 34.63 10.93 -15.31
CA ILE A 93 35.82 10.09 -15.21
C ILE A 93 35.44 8.66 -14.78
N ASN A 94 36.36 7.71 -14.95
CA ASN A 94 36.13 6.33 -14.55
C ASN A 94 36.15 6.21 -13.02
N GLY A 95 35.21 5.46 -12.46
CA GLY A 95 35.10 5.17 -11.03
C GLY A 95 36.38 4.64 -10.40
N ALA A 96 37.25 3.94 -11.13
CA ALA A 96 38.53 3.46 -10.62
C ALA A 96 39.63 4.54 -10.55
N THR A 97 39.38 5.74 -11.08
CA THR A 97 40.28 6.90 -11.03
C THR A 97 39.83 7.82 -9.90
N GLU A 98 40.75 8.45 -9.17
CA GLU A 98 40.42 9.45 -8.15
C GLU A 98 40.23 10.83 -8.78
N GLN A 99 39.39 11.67 -8.18
CA GLN A 99 39.23 13.08 -8.56
C GLN A 99 40.42 13.88 -8.01
N THR A 100 40.87 14.90 -8.75
CA THR A 100 42.11 15.62 -8.43
C THR A 100 41.96 17.13 -8.57
N ASP A 101 42.63 17.88 -7.69
CA ASP A 101 42.72 19.33 -7.76
C ASP A 101 43.57 19.77 -8.97
N ASN A 102 42.94 19.85 -10.14
CA ASN A 102 43.58 20.13 -11.42
C ASN A 102 42.85 21.23 -12.22
N ASN A 103 41.94 21.97 -11.57
CA ASN A 103 41.02 22.96 -12.17
C ASN A 103 40.05 22.40 -13.23
N VAL A 104 39.89 21.08 -13.31
CA VAL A 104 38.85 20.44 -14.10
C VAL A 104 37.84 19.85 -13.13
N LEU A 105 36.60 20.31 -13.22
CA LEU A 105 35.53 19.70 -12.45
C LEU A 105 35.24 18.31 -12.98
N GLU A 106 35.24 17.33 -12.10
CA GLU A 106 35.15 15.91 -12.42
C GLU A 106 33.93 15.28 -11.74
N LYS A 107 33.39 14.23 -12.32
CA LYS A 107 32.28 13.46 -11.72
C LYS A 107 32.39 11.98 -12.05
N TYR A 108 31.79 11.15 -11.22
CA TYR A 108 31.48 9.78 -11.60
C TYR A 108 30.04 9.68 -12.06
N CYS A 109 29.82 9.01 -13.19
CA CYS A 109 28.50 8.49 -13.52
C CYS A 109 28.38 7.06 -13.02
N TYR A 110 27.26 6.73 -12.36
CA TYR A 110 27.06 5.40 -11.80
C TYR A 110 27.37 4.30 -12.84
N ASN A 111 28.16 3.29 -12.46
CA ASN A 111 28.65 2.22 -13.34
C ASN A 111 29.41 2.71 -14.60
N ASN A 112 30.04 3.88 -14.52
CA ASN A 112 30.77 4.51 -15.64
C ASN A 112 29.90 4.74 -16.89
N ASN A 113 28.58 4.86 -16.71
CA ASN A 113 27.63 5.04 -17.80
C ASN A 113 27.06 6.46 -17.77
N SER A 114 27.33 7.24 -18.83
CA SER A 114 26.87 8.63 -18.94
C SER A 114 25.35 8.81 -18.86
N ASN A 115 24.56 7.81 -19.24
CA ASN A 115 23.11 7.88 -19.13
C ASN A 115 22.66 7.91 -17.66
N ASN A 116 23.41 7.27 -16.77
CA ASN A 116 23.08 7.25 -15.35
C ASN A 116 23.31 8.63 -14.71
N CYS A 117 24.26 9.42 -15.19
CA CYS A 117 24.41 10.82 -14.77
C CYS A 117 23.15 11.66 -15.08
N ASN A 118 22.46 11.38 -16.19
CA ASN A 118 21.22 12.09 -16.55
C ASN A 118 20.05 11.74 -15.62
N ILE A 119 20.03 10.51 -15.11
CA ILE A 119 18.99 9.96 -14.23
C ILE A 119 19.24 10.36 -12.77
N TYR A 120 20.45 10.10 -12.28
CA TYR A 120 20.79 10.17 -10.85
C TYR A 120 21.55 11.44 -10.45
N GLY A 121 22.14 12.16 -11.41
CA GLY A 121 23.15 13.18 -11.14
C GLY A 121 24.56 12.62 -11.12
N GLY A 122 25.55 13.49 -10.88
CA GLY A 122 26.94 13.09 -10.68
C GLY A 122 27.19 12.60 -9.26
N LEU A 123 28.13 11.67 -9.10
CA LEU A 123 28.71 11.32 -7.81
C LEU A 123 30.07 12.00 -7.69
N TYR A 124 30.35 12.55 -6.52
CA TYR A 124 31.54 13.35 -6.25
C TYR A 124 32.19 12.91 -4.95
N GLN A 125 33.52 12.86 -4.93
CA GLN A 125 34.29 12.84 -3.70
C GLN A 125 34.11 14.15 -2.96
N TRP A 126 34.22 14.09 -1.64
CA TRP A 126 33.84 15.24 -0.83
C TRP A 126 34.75 16.45 -1.08
N ASP A 127 36.06 16.24 -1.24
CA ASP A 127 36.98 17.35 -1.53
C ASP A 127 36.69 17.98 -2.91
N GLU A 128 36.33 17.19 -3.92
CA GLU A 128 35.86 17.69 -5.24
C GLU A 128 34.54 18.46 -5.11
N ALA A 129 33.56 17.93 -4.37
CA ALA A 129 32.28 18.57 -4.10
C ALA A 129 32.44 19.93 -3.38
N MET A 130 33.47 20.04 -2.55
CA MET A 130 33.86 21.28 -1.86
C MET A 130 34.85 22.14 -2.66
N GLN A 131 35.18 21.74 -3.89
CA GLN A 131 36.11 22.42 -4.79
C GLN A 131 37.52 22.63 -4.19
N TYR A 132 37.97 21.68 -3.37
CA TYR A 132 39.22 21.72 -2.61
C TYR A 132 39.39 23.03 -1.78
N GLY A 133 38.28 23.74 -1.56
CA GLY A 133 38.22 25.10 -1.03
C GLY A 133 37.88 25.13 0.46
N ALA A 134 37.31 26.25 0.91
CA ALA A 134 37.04 26.48 2.33
C ALA A 134 36.17 25.36 2.93
N LEU A 135 36.72 24.67 3.94
CA LEU A 135 36.06 23.61 4.72
C LEU A 135 35.01 24.14 5.71
N SER A 136 34.44 25.31 5.43
CA SER A 136 33.42 25.94 6.28
C SER A 136 32.03 25.44 5.88
N PRO A 137 31.17 25.07 6.86
CA PRO A 137 29.76 24.80 6.58
C PRO A 137 29.12 25.97 5.82
N GLY A 138 28.41 25.65 4.74
CA GLY A 138 27.74 26.63 3.90
C GLY A 138 28.60 27.16 2.75
N ALA A 139 29.77 26.57 2.48
CA ALA A 139 30.56 26.93 1.32
C ALA A 139 29.81 26.64 0.01
N GLN A 140 30.04 27.46 -1.02
CA GLN A 140 29.47 27.26 -2.35
C GLN A 140 29.75 25.85 -2.90
N GLY A 141 31.00 25.39 -2.80
CA GLY A 141 31.43 24.11 -3.38
C GLY A 141 31.10 24.03 -4.87
N ILE A 142 30.63 22.87 -5.34
CA ILE A 142 30.25 22.67 -6.75
C ILE A 142 28.92 23.35 -7.14
N CYS A 143 28.20 23.92 -6.19
CA CYS A 143 26.94 24.61 -6.47
C CYS A 143 27.15 25.89 -7.30
N PRO A 144 26.15 26.30 -8.10
CA PRO A 144 26.25 27.52 -8.89
C PRO A 144 26.32 28.75 -7.98
N THR A 145 26.72 29.90 -8.54
CA THR A 145 26.69 31.16 -7.78
C THR A 145 25.29 31.43 -7.23
N ASP A 146 25.22 32.00 -6.02
CA ASP A 146 24.01 32.22 -5.21
C ASP A 146 23.36 30.93 -4.67
N TRP A 147 24.09 29.81 -4.73
CA TRP A 147 23.74 28.52 -4.17
C TRP A 147 24.94 27.87 -3.50
N HIS A 148 24.71 27.08 -2.46
CA HIS A 148 25.76 26.43 -1.69
C HIS A 148 25.51 24.96 -1.38
N MET A 149 26.59 24.30 -0.97
CA MET A 149 26.57 22.94 -0.45
C MET A 149 25.85 22.91 0.90
N PRO A 150 24.77 22.12 1.04
CA PRO A 150 23.91 22.14 2.20
C PRO A 150 24.68 21.81 3.47
N THR A 151 24.45 22.58 4.51
CA THR A 151 24.92 22.28 5.86
C THR A 151 24.06 21.20 6.50
N GLU A 152 24.59 20.62 7.57
CA GLU A 152 23.83 19.69 8.40
C GLU A 152 22.65 20.36 9.12
N ALA A 153 22.77 21.64 9.45
CA ALA A 153 21.67 22.41 10.02
C ALA A 153 20.52 22.56 9.02
N GLU A 154 20.82 22.78 7.74
CA GLU A 154 19.82 22.93 6.69
C GLU A 154 19.14 21.61 6.36
N TRP A 155 19.91 20.52 6.25
CA TRP A 155 19.33 19.19 6.11
C TRP A 155 18.44 18.80 7.28
N THR A 156 18.85 19.12 8.51
CA THR A 156 18.04 18.88 9.71
C THR A 156 16.76 19.72 9.67
N ALA A 157 16.84 20.98 9.24
CA ALA A 157 15.69 21.85 9.11
C ALA A 157 14.66 21.28 8.12
N ILE A 158 15.07 20.84 6.93
CA ILE A 158 14.11 20.24 5.98
C ILE A 158 13.57 18.91 6.47
N THR A 159 14.40 18.08 7.11
CA THR A 159 13.97 16.78 7.63
C THR A 159 12.87 16.95 8.67
N ARG A 160 13.03 17.90 9.60
CA ARG A 160 12.03 18.24 10.61
C ARG A 160 10.80 18.91 10.01
N PHE A 161 10.99 19.75 9.00
CA PHE A 161 9.91 20.41 8.27
C PHE A 161 8.99 19.40 7.58
N VAL A 162 9.56 18.44 6.83
CA VAL A 162 8.74 17.54 6.00
C VAL A 162 7.85 16.60 6.83
N ILE A 163 8.25 16.28 8.06
CA ILE A 163 7.48 15.46 9.00
C ILE A 163 6.79 16.25 10.12
N ASN A 164 6.99 17.57 10.18
CA ASN A 164 6.48 18.44 11.25
C ASN A 164 6.87 17.96 12.66
N ASP A 165 8.10 17.49 12.84
CA ASP A 165 8.64 17.08 14.14
C ASP A 165 9.89 17.89 14.47
N PRO A 166 9.79 18.91 15.35
CA PRO A 166 10.94 19.72 15.74
C PRO A 166 11.98 18.96 16.57
N ASN A 167 11.62 17.81 17.14
CA ASN A 167 12.47 17.02 18.03
C ASN A 167 13.18 15.89 17.31
N CYS A 168 12.91 15.68 16.02
CA CYS A 168 13.55 14.58 15.32
C CYS A 168 15.08 14.72 15.30
N ASP A 169 15.76 13.61 15.55
CA ASP A 169 17.22 13.50 15.56
C ASP A 169 17.71 12.61 14.40
N PRO A 170 18.38 13.19 13.39
CA PRO A 170 18.95 12.45 12.27
C PRO A 170 19.92 11.32 12.64
N ASP A 171 20.57 11.37 13.81
CA ASP A 171 21.43 10.26 14.26
C ASP A 171 20.63 9.00 14.58
N THR A 172 19.39 9.17 15.03
CA THR A 172 18.48 8.08 15.38
C THR A 172 17.44 7.78 14.30
N GLY A 173 17.37 8.64 13.28
CA GLY A 173 16.46 8.53 12.14
C GLY A 173 15.22 9.43 12.27
N CYS A 174 14.78 9.95 11.13
CA CYS A 174 13.57 10.75 11.04
C CYS A 174 12.51 10.14 10.13
N SER A 175 11.49 9.53 10.73
CA SER A 175 10.38 8.90 10.00
C SER A 175 9.14 9.80 9.98
N PRO A 176 8.42 9.90 8.85
CA PRO A 176 8.68 9.26 7.56
C PRO A 176 9.46 10.14 6.57
N ALA A 177 10.45 10.92 7.02
CA ALA A 177 11.10 11.94 6.18
C ALA A 177 11.81 11.35 4.95
N GLY A 178 12.34 10.13 5.06
CA GLY A 178 12.93 9.41 3.93
C GLY A 178 11.91 9.19 2.80
N THR A 179 10.69 8.75 3.15
CA THR A 179 9.59 8.60 2.20
C THR A 179 9.19 9.92 1.56
N GLU A 180 9.15 11.00 2.34
CA GLU A 180 8.71 12.32 1.86
C GLU A 180 9.71 13.03 0.95
N LEU A 181 11.01 12.73 1.09
CA LEU A 181 12.10 13.34 0.32
C LEU A 181 12.53 12.50 -0.90
N HIS A 182 12.14 11.22 -0.96
CA HIS A 182 12.40 10.31 -2.08
C HIS A 182 11.63 10.69 -3.37
N VAL A 183 11.98 10.08 -4.51
CA VAL A 183 11.18 10.19 -5.76
C VAL A 183 9.72 9.82 -5.51
N GLY A 184 8.81 10.73 -5.89
CA GLY A 184 7.38 10.58 -5.66
C GLY A 184 6.91 10.99 -4.26
N GLY A 185 7.82 11.44 -3.40
CA GLY A 185 7.50 12.04 -2.10
C GLY A 185 6.78 13.38 -2.22
N TYR A 186 6.03 13.76 -1.19
CA TYR A 186 5.04 14.85 -1.25
C TYR A 186 5.62 16.20 -1.65
N TYR A 187 6.83 16.53 -1.20
CA TYR A 187 7.40 17.86 -1.36
C TYR A 187 8.12 18.06 -2.71
N GLY A 188 8.09 17.06 -3.58
CA GLY A 188 8.75 17.13 -4.88
C GLY A 188 10.27 17.28 -4.79
N PHE A 189 10.86 16.94 -3.63
CA PHE A 189 12.31 16.92 -3.47
C PHE A 189 12.93 15.86 -4.37
N ASN A 190 12.29 14.70 -4.52
CA ASN A 190 12.65 13.70 -5.52
C ASN A 190 14.13 13.27 -5.47
N ILE A 191 14.64 12.83 -4.31
CA ILE A 191 15.98 12.24 -4.24
C ILE A 191 15.99 10.92 -5.03
N PRO A 192 16.76 10.82 -6.13
CA PRO A 192 16.91 9.56 -6.83
C PRO A 192 17.85 8.63 -6.05
N LEU A 193 17.51 7.34 -5.97
CA LEU A 193 18.30 6.30 -5.30
C LEU A 193 19.53 5.92 -6.13
N ALA A 194 20.52 6.80 -6.14
CA ALA A 194 21.74 6.66 -6.93
C ALA A 194 22.71 5.62 -6.35
N GLY A 195 22.61 5.31 -5.06
CA GLY A 195 23.68 4.66 -4.30
C GLY A 195 24.95 5.51 -4.23
N TYR A 196 26.09 4.85 -4.07
CA TYR A 196 27.40 5.49 -3.92
C TYR A 196 28.51 4.75 -4.68
N ARG A 197 29.68 5.41 -4.80
CA ARG A 197 30.96 4.85 -5.25
C ARG A 197 31.87 4.64 -4.04
N ASP A 198 32.37 3.42 -3.84
CA ASP A 198 33.27 3.10 -2.75
C ASP A 198 34.70 3.58 -2.98
N LEU A 199 35.57 3.37 -2.00
CA LEU A 199 37.01 3.66 -2.05
C LEU A 199 37.80 2.81 -3.08
N GLY A 200 37.25 1.69 -3.54
CA GLY A 200 37.84 0.84 -4.58
C GLY A 200 37.38 1.21 -6.01
N GLY A 201 36.50 2.20 -6.16
CA GLY A 201 35.95 2.60 -7.45
C GLY A 201 34.75 1.78 -7.94
N SER A 202 34.21 0.92 -7.08
CA SER A 202 33.01 0.12 -7.35
C SER A 202 31.75 0.88 -6.93
N PHE A 203 30.63 0.60 -7.60
CA PHE A 203 29.34 1.27 -7.38
C PHE A 203 28.34 0.29 -6.74
N TYR A 204 27.58 0.76 -5.75
CA TYR A 204 26.64 -0.08 -4.99
C TYR A 204 25.26 0.56 -4.88
N ASP A 205 24.26 -0.23 -4.52
CA ASP A 205 22.94 0.22 -4.03
C ASP A 205 22.09 1.14 -4.92
N SER A 206 22.32 1.14 -6.24
CA SER A 206 21.42 1.83 -7.18
C SER A 206 20.01 1.25 -7.14
N GLY A 207 19.02 2.14 -7.05
CA GLY A 207 17.62 1.79 -6.87
C GLY A 207 17.27 1.35 -5.45
N TYR A 208 18.24 1.32 -4.53
CA TYR A 208 18.06 0.86 -3.16
C TYR A 208 18.33 1.94 -2.11
N SER A 209 19.45 2.68 -2.21
CA SER A 209 19.81 3.78 -1.31
C SER A 209 20.12 5.08 -2.06
N ALA A 210 20.11 6.20 -1.32
CA ALA A 210 20.73 7.44 -1.75
C ALA A 210 21.60 8.00 -0.63
N ASP A 211 22.77 8.49 -1.03
CA ASP A 211 23.78 9.11 -0.19
C ASP A 211 24.05 10.51 -0.71
N LEU A 212 23.92 11.53 0.15
CA LEU A 212 24.09 12.94 -0.24
C LEU A 212 25.04 13.66 0.69
N TRP A 213 26.07 14.28 0.12
CA TRP A 213 27.02 15.07 0.89
C TRP A 213 26.39 16.30 1.54
N THR A 214 26.95 16.64 2.70
CA THR A 214 26.81 17.97 3.32
C THR A 214 28.16 18.70 3.29
N SER A 215 28.14 20.03 3.41
CA SER A 215 29.36 20.82 3.64
C SER A 215 29.88 20.73 5.07
N SER A 216 29.12 20.10 5.97
CA SER A 216 29.47 19.94 7.39
C SER A 216 30.29 18.68 7.60
N ASN A 217 31.27 18.72 8.50
CA ASN A 217 32.12 17.58 8.81
C ASN A 217 32.51 17.53 10.30
N GLY A 218 32.86 16.34 10.76
CA GLY A 218 33.57 16.08 12.02
C GLY A 218 35.00 15.66 11.73
N SER A 219 35.38 14.45 12.15
CA SER A 219 36.58 13.78 11.61
C SER A 219 36.42 13.50 10.11
N ASP A 220 35.22 13.09 9.75
CA ASP A 220 34.80 12.75 8.40
C ASP A 220 33.61 13.61 7.98
N PRO A 221 33.41 13.81 6.67
CA PRO A 221 32.21 14.44 6.14
C PRO A 221 30.93 13.79 6.62
N TRP A 222 29.91 14.61 6.87
CA TRP A 222 28.57 14.13 7.12
C TRP A 222 27.78 14.01 5.83
N GLU A 223 26.92 13.01 5.78
CA GLU A 223 26.04 12.75 4.65
C GLU A 223 24.63 12.38 5.12
N ARG A 224 23.67 12.48 4.19
CA ARG A 224 22.31 12.00 4.38
C ARG A 224 22.08 10.70 3.64
N TYR A 225 21.51 9.74 4.37
CA TYR A 225 21.24 8.39 3.89
C TYR A 225 19.77 8.05 4.01
N LEU A 226 19.21 7.49 2.95
CA LEU A 226 17.85 6.95 2.89
C LEU A 226 17.83 5.67 2.07
N VAL A 227 16.90 4.76 2.39
CA VAL A 227 16.72 3.48 1.71
C VAL A 227 15.26 3.17 1.44
N THR A 228 14.99 2.36 0.42
CA THR A 228 13.63 1.92 0.06
C THR A 228 12.89 1.17 1.17
N SER A 229 13.60 0.48 2.06
CA SER A 229 13.01 -0.39 3.09
C SER A 229 12.70 0.31 4.39
N ASP A 230 13.11 1.56 4.55
CA ASP A 230 13.02 2.31 5.80
C ASP A 230 12.49 3.73 5.53
N PRO A 231 11.38 4.15 6.16
CA PRO A 231 10.84 5.50 5.96
C PRO A 231 11.70 6.60 6.61
N ASN A 232 12.77 6.26 7.34
CA ASN A 232 13.67 7.23 7.95
C ASN A 232 14.68 7.82 6.95
N ILE A 233 15.11 9.05 7.24
CA ILE A 233 16.39 9.59 6.75
C ILE A 233 17.37 9.69 7.92
N TYR A 234 18.62 9.29 7.70
CA TYR A 234 19.68 9.24 8.70
C TYR A 234 20.82 10.20 8.36
N ARG A 235 21.58 10.58 9.37
CA ARG A 235 22.94 11.10 9.20
C ARG A 235 23.94 9.96 9.32
N TYR A 236 24.86 9.86 8.37
CA TYR A 236 26.03 8.99 8.43
C TYR A 236 27.31 9.75 8.12
N THR A 237 28.42 9.02 8.15
CA THR A 237 29.74 9.52 7.81
C THR A 237 30.44 8.53 6.88
N TYR A 238 30.90 9.02 5.74
CA TYR A 238 31.84 8.30 4.88
C TYR A 238 33.17 9.06 4.83
N THR A 239 34.23 8.32 4.49
CA THR A 239 35.52 8.94 4.22
C THR A 239 35.43 9.76 2.93
N ARG A 240 36.29 10.78 2.80
CA ARG A 240 36.27 11.73 1.68
C ARG A 240 36.43 11.10 0.29
N SER A 241 36.97 9.88 0.22
CA SER A 241 37.20 9.12 -1.02
C SER A 241 35.95 8.42 -1.57
N TYR A 242 34.85 8.35 -0.82
CA TYR A 242 33.57 7.88 -1.35
C TYR A 242 32.99 8.90 -2.33
N GLY A 243 32.33 8.41 -3.38
CA GLY A 243 31.59 9.26 -4.31
C GLY A 243 30.10 9.22 -4.01
N THR A 244 29.52 10.34 -3.59
CA THR A 244 28.08 10.44 -3.29
C THR A 244 27.44 11.62 -4.03
N SER A 245 26.11 11.69 -4.00
CA SER A 245 25.38 12.73 -4.73
C SER A 245 25.47 14.07 -4.01
N VAL A 246 25.24 15.15 -4.76
CA VAL A 246 25.18 16.50 -4.21
C VAL A 246 23.90 17.19 -4.66
N ARG A 247 23.34 17.99 -3.77
CA ARG A 247 22.18 18.83 -4.01
C ARG A 247 22.43 20.20 -3.38
N CYS A 248 22.03 21.27 -4.05
CA CYS A 248 22.33 22.64 -3.60
C CYS A 248 21.13 23.34 -2.96
N VAL A 249 21.45 24.30 -2.11
CA VAL A 249 20.50 25.21 -1.43
C VAL A 249 20.82 26.64 -1.87
N ALA A 250 19.83 27.52 -2.00
CA ALA A 250 20.09 28.92 -2.33
C ALA A 250 20.63 29.69 -1.11
N ASP A 251 21.59 30.60 -1.32
CA ASP A 251 22.25 31.40 -0.27
C ASP A 251 21.27 32.37 0.41
N GLU A 252 20.45 33.05 -0.41
CA GLU A 252 19.34 33.87 0.04
C GLU A 252 18.05 33.22 -0.39
N SER A 253 17.14 32.97 0.55
CA SER A 253 15.80 32.52 0.21
C SER A 253 15.09 33.64 -0.55
N ALA A 254 15.09 33.49 -1.87
CA ALA A 254 14.15 34.09 -2.79
C ALA A 254 12.83 34.39 -2.06
N ALA A 255 12.46 35.67 -2.02
CA ALA A 255 11.26 36.16 -1.37
C ALA A 255 10.14 35.14 -1.54
N CYS A 256 9.65 34.61 -0.41
CA CYS A 256 8.57 33.65 -0.33
C CYS A 256 7.57 33.94 -1.47
N MET A 257 7.26 32.94 -2.31
CA MET A 257 6.27 33.13 -3.38
C MET A 257 5.10 33.93 -2.81
N PRO A 258 4.67 35.02 -3.46
CA PRO A 258 3.49 35.76 -3.04
C PRO A 258 2.24 34.93 -3.36
N ASN A 259 2.08 33.80 -2.67
CA ASN A 259 0.86 33.02 -2.65
C ASN A 259 0.17 33.05 -1.29
N CYS A 260 0.61 33.92 -0.37
CA CYS A 260 -0.16 34.30 0.82
C CYS A 260 -0.34 35.83 0.98
N THR A 261 0.27 36.65 0.12
CA THR A 261 0.38 38.10 0.37
C THR A 261 -0.93 38.89 0.22
N ASN A 262 -2.05 38.27 -0.14
CA ASN A 262 -3.35 38.97 -0.14
C ASN A 262 -4.55 38.12 0.30
N LYS A 263 -4.34 36.97 0.96
CA LYS A 263 -5.47 36.18 1.51
C LYS A 263 -5.29 35.70 2.95
N CYS A 264 -4.14 35.92 3.57
CA CYS A 264 -3.90 35.63 4.99
C CYS A 264 -3.53 36.92 5.76
N GLY A 265 -4.48 37.85 5.88
CA GLY A 265 -4.54 38.84 6.98
C GLY A 265 -3.29 39.59 7.45
N GLY A 266 -2.23 39.74 6.65
CA GLY A 266 -1.06 40.57 6.97
C GLY A 266 -0.10 40.04 8.04
N PHE A 267 0.10 38.72 8.17
CA PHE A 267 1.16 38.17 9.04
C PHE A 267 2.44 37.83 8.25
N ASN A 268 3.45 38.70 8.35
CA ASN A 268 4.82 38.49 7.87
C ASN A 268 5.72 37.95 9.00
N SER A 269 5.45 36.75 9.51
CA SER A 269 6.45 36.06 10.35
C SER A 269 6.37 34.54 10.17
N CYS A 270 7.49 33.94 9.79
CA CYS A 270 7.68 32.49 9.64
C CYS A 270 7.70 31.74 10.98
N ASN A 271 7.00 32.24 12.01
CA ASN A 271 6.99 31.70 13.38
C ASN A 271 5.60 31.74 14.04
N GLY A 272 4.52 31.87 13.27
CA GLY A 272 3.15 31.88 13.78
C GLY A 272 2.28 30.84 13.09
N THR A 273 1.54 30.06 13.88
CA THR A 273 0.46 29.17 13.43
C THR A 273 -0.43 29.84 12.39
N CYS A 274 -0.57 29.23 11.22
CA CYS A 274 -1.50 29.68 10.19
C CYS A 274 -2.94 29.61 10.76
N PRO A 275 -3.78 30.66 10.65
CA PRO A 275 -5.18 30.57 11.03
C PRO A 275 -5.88 29.58 10.10
N ASP A 276 -6.71 28.68 10.65
CA ASP A 276 -7.44 27.56 10.03
C ASP A 276 -8.38 27.93 8.85
N THR A 277 -7.89 28.58 7.80
CA THR A 277 -8.72 28.94 6.63
C THR A 277 -7.98 28.73 5.32
N CYS A 278 -7.78 27.47 4.93
CA CYS A 278 -7.63 27.15 3.51
C CYS A 278 -8.93 27.54 2.78
N VAL A 279 -8.82 28.22 1.64
CA VAL A 279 -9.99 28.73 0.88
C VAL A 279 -10.24 27.80 -0.31
N GLY A 280 -11.43 27.19 -0.40
CA GLY A 280 -11.80 26.26 -1.49
C GLY A 280 -11.78 24.78 -1.07
N ALA A 281 -11.67 23.86 -2.03
CA ALA A 281 -11.63 22.40 -1.80
C ALA A 281 -10.27 21.91 -1.24
N GLN A 282 -9.73 22.61 -0.24
CA GLN A 282 -8.41 22.41 0.33
C GLN A 282 -8.47 22.20 1.85
N SER A 283 -7.57 21.40 2.40
CA SER A 283 -7.43 21.11 3.83
C SER A 283 -6.02 21.47 4.33
N CYS A 284 -5.93 22.06 5.53
CA CYS A 284 -4.65 22.34 6.18
C CYS A 284 -4.17 21.08 6.93
N VAL A 285 -3.07 20.48 6.46
CA VAL A 285 -2.39 19.37 7.15
C VAL A 285 -0.93 19.76 7.29
N ASN A 286 -0.43 19.79 8.54
CA ASN A 286 0.92 20.25 8.88
C ASN A 286 1.24 21.66 8.35
N GLN A 287 0.32 22.61 8.52
CA GLN A 287 0.47 24.02 8.10
C GLN A 287 0.63 24.22 6.58
N ILE A 288 0.24 23.23 5.77
CA ILE A 288 0.23 23.29 4.31
C ILE A 288 -1.19 23.02 3.82
N CYS A 289 -1.72 23.89 2.96
CA CYS A 289 -2.98 23.64 2.28
C CYS A 289 -2.78 22.56 1.20
N ARG A 290 -3.53 21.47 1.32
CA ARG A 290 -3.54 20.30 0.42
C ARG A 290 -4.90 20.21 -0.26
N ASP A 291 -4.95 19.73 -1.50
CA ASP A 291 -6.23 19.41 -2.11
C ASP A 291 -6.92 18.28 -1.33
N LEU A 292 -8.24 18.39 -1.19
CA LEU A 292 -9.01 17.32 -0.57
C LEU A 292 -8.98 16.07 -1.47
N ILE A 293 -8.87 14.91 -0.83
CA ILE A 293 -8.91 13.61 -1.49
C ILE A 293 -10.36 13.17 -1.61
N ASN A 294 -10.75 12.79 -2.83
CA ASN A 294 -12.06 12.24 -3.11
C ASN A 294 -12.02 10.72 -3.13
N LEU A 295 -12.87 10.10 -2.31
CA LEU A 295 -13.14 8.66 -2.33
C LEU A 295 -14.50 8.44 -2.98
N THR A 296 -14.54 7.64 -4.04
CA THR A 296 -15.75 7.36 -4.81
C THR A 296 -16.04 5.87 -4.85
N TYR A 297 -17.11 5.45 -4.20
CA TYR A 297 -17.59 4.08 -4.14
C TYR A 297 -18.83 3.91 -5.00
N THR A 298 -18.79 3.01 -5.96
CA THR A 298 -19.90 2.76 -6.89
C THR A 298 -20.32 1.29 -6.83
N SER A 299 -21.48 0.98 -7.41
CA SER A 299 -21.97 -0.38 -7.60
C SER A 299 -21.93 -0.74 -9.08
N SER A 300 -21.56 -1.97 -9.41
CA SER A 300 -21.65 -2.52 -10.77
C SER A 300 -23.10 -2.74 -11.25
N GLY A 301 -24.09 -2.50 -10.38
CA GLY A 301 -25.47 -2.98 -10.52
C GLY A 301 -25.70 -4.28 -9.74
N ASN A 302 -26.97 -4.68 -9.54
CA ASN A 302 -27.40 -5.83 -8.72
C ASN A 302 -27.03 -5.73 -7.22
N GLY A 303 -26.90 -4.50 -6.74
CA GLY A 303 -26.61 -4.16 -5.37
C GLY A 303 -26.42 -2.66 -5.23
N SER A 304 -26.22 -2.22 -4.00
CA SER A 304 -26.06 -0.82 -3.62
C SER A 304 -24.91 -0.61 -2.65
N ILE A 305 -24.49 0.64 -2.48
CA ILE A 305 -23.53 1.04 -1.45
C ILE A 305 -24.30 1.70 -0.30
N SER A 306 -24.16 1.15 0.90
CA SER A 306 -24.66 1.75 2.14
C SER A 306 -23.53 2.52 2.83
N GLY A 307 -23.77 3.77 3.20
CA GLY A 307 -22.76 4.69 3.73
C GLY A 307 -22.50 5.86 2.77
N SER A 308 -21.48 6.67 3.06
CA SER A 308 -21.10 7.80 2.22
C SER A 308 -20.32 7.33 0.99
N SER A 309 -21.01 7.17 -0.14
CA SER A 309 -20.42 6.68 -1.40
C SER A 309 -19.51 7.71 -2.10
N SER A 310 -19.66 9.00 -1.79
CA SER A 310 -18.73 10.05 -2.16
C SER A 310 -18.23 10.70 -0.89
N GLN A 311 -16.93 10.66 -0.65
CA GLN A 311 -16.31 11.22 0.53
C GLN A 311 -15.21 12.17 0.12
N THR A 312 -15.05 13.24 0.88
CA THR A 312 -14.01 14.21 0.70
C THR A 312 -13.26 14.29 2.01
N ILE A 313 -12.00 13.87 2.01
CA ILE A 313 -11.16 13.77 3.21
C ILE A 313 -9.89 14.59 3.04
N SER A 314 -9.27 14.96 4.15
CA SER A 314 -7.92 15.52 4.15
C SER A 314 -6.93 14.51 3.59
N TYR A 315 -5.86 15.00 2.94
CA TYR A 315 -4.71 14.17 2.57
C TYR A 315 -4.15 13.43 3.79
N GLY A 316 -3.89 12.13 3.64
CA GLY A 316 -3.47 11.24 4.73
C GLY A 316 -4.60 10.91 5.72
N GLY A 317 -5.82 11.39 5.48
CA GLY A 317 -7.00 11.14 6.29
C GLY A 317 -7.60 9.76 6.06
N ASN A 318 -8.66 9.47 6.82
CA ASN A 318 -9.39 8.21 6.76
C ASN A 318 -10.80 8.45 6.24
N GLY A 319 -11.25 7.58 5.35
CA GLY A 319 -12.65 7.49 4.97
C GLY A 319 -13.52 6.92 6.09
N THR A 320 -14.82 7.14 5.97
CA THR A 320 -15.86 6.42 6.73
C THR A 320 -16.18 5.09 6.06
N ALA A 321 -16.59 4.10 6.86
CA ALA A 321 -16.89 2.77 6.36
C ALA A 321 -18.07 2.77 5.36
N VAL A 322 -17.94 2.04 4.26
CA VAL A 322 -19.01 1.76 3.30
C VAL A 322 -19.26 0.27 3.20
N THR A 323 -20.52 -0.12 3.07
CA THR A 323 -20.93 -1.53 2.96
C THR A 323 -21.52 -1.78 1.58
N ALA A 324 -20.98 -2.75 0.86
CA ALA A 324 -21.60 -3.27 -0.35
C ALA A 324 -22.78 -4.17 0.02
N VAL A 325 -23.99 -3.76 -0.34
CA VAL A 325 -25.24 -4.44 0.00
C VAL A 325 -25.81 -5.08 -1.27
N PRO A 326 -25.79 -6.42 -1.40
CA PRO A 326 -26.30 -7.09 -2.59
C PRO A 326 -27.83 -7.00 -2.69
N ASP A 327 -28.35 -6.95 -3.92
CA ASP A 327 -29.79 -7.14 -4.16
C ASP A 327 -30.19 -8.61 -3.91
N SER A 328 -31.50 -8.85 -3.81
CA SER A 328 -32.02 -10.21 -3.63
C SER A 328 -31.57 -11.14 -4.76
N GLY A 329 -30.98 -12.29 -4.41
CA GLY A 329 -30.45 -13.26 -5.37
C GLY A 329 -29.01 -12.99 -5.82
N TYR A 330 -28.34 -12.00 -5.23
CA TYR A 330 -26.93 -11.70 -5.49
C TYR A 330 -26.10 -11.77 -4.20
N TYR A 331 -24.78 -11.78 -4.34
CA TYR A 331 -23.83 -11.59 -3.25
C TYR A 331 -22.69 -10.66 -3.68
N PHE A 332 -22.08 -9.98 -2.70
CA PHE A 332 -20.89 -9.17 -2.94
C PHE A 332 -19.68 -10.08 -3.20
N PHE A 333 -19.04 -9.90 -4.35
CA PHE A 333 -17.88 -10.71 -4.75
C PHE A 333 -16.57 -10.04 -4.35
N ASN A 334 -16.31 -8.83 -4.85
CA ASN A 334 -15.14 -8.02 -4.53
C ASN A 334 -15.34 -6.56 -4.96
N TRP A 335 -14.41 -5.70 -4.57
CA TRP A 335 -14.23 -4.37 -5.15
C TRP A 335 -13.39 -4.46 -6.44
N SER A 336 -13.48 -3.45 -7.31
CA SER A 336 -12.75 -3.37 -8.58
C SER A 336 -11.22 -3.37 -8.45
N ASP A 337 -10.70 -3.08 -7.27
CA ASP A 337 -9.27 -3.16 -6.92
C ASP A 337 -8.86 -4.52 -6.31
N GLY A 338 -9.79 -5.49 -6.27
CA GLY A 338 -9.55 -6.84 -5.76
C GLY A 338 -9.82 -7.00 -4.25
N SER A 339 -10.10 -5.92 -3.51
CA SER A 339 -10.39 -6.01 -2.08
C SER A 339 -11.70 -6.78 -1.82
N THR A 340 -11.72 -7.62 -0.78
CA THR A 340 -12.93 -8.36 -0.34
C THR A 340 -13.48 -7.83 0.99
N SER A 341 -12.93 -6.74 1.51
CA SER A 341 -13.39 -6.13 2.77
C SER A 341 -14.81 -5.58 2.62
N ASN A 342 -15.70 -5.99 3.52
CA ASN A 342 -17.08 -5.49 3.58
C ASN A 342 -17.60 -5.60 5.04
N PRO A 343 -17.80 -4.49 5.77
CA PRO A 343 -17.62 -3.10 5.35
C PRO A 343 -16.17 -2.76 4.97
N ARG A 344 -16.00 -1.82 4.04
CA ARG A 344 -14.71 -1.30 3.58
C ARG A 344 -14.44 0.06 4.20
N THR A 345 -13.23 0.28 4.67
CA THR A 345 -12.71 1.58 5.13
C THR A 345 -11.33 1.79 4.54
N ASP A 346 -11.10 2.91 3.85
CA ASP A 346 -9.78 3.28 3.32
C ASP A 346 -9.13 4.29 4.29
N THR A 347 -7.94 3.97 4.77
CA THR A 347 -7.21 4.75 5.78
C THR A 347 -5.90 5.30 5.24
N SER A 348 -5.43 6.42 5.78
CA SER A 348 -4.16 7.05 5.39
C SER A 348 -4.08 7.34 3.89
N VAL A 349 -5.17 7.83 3.30
CA VAL A 349 -5.30 7.95 1.84
C VAL A 349 -4.61 9.22 1.34
N THR A 350 -3.68 9.08 0.40
CA THR A 350 -2.85 10.18 -0.14
C THR A 350 -3.21 10.58 -1.56
N SER A 351 -4.11 9.85 -2.23
CA SER A 351 -4.57 10.16 -3.59
C SER A 351 -6.04 9.77 -3.79
N ASN A 352 -6.70 10.36 -4.79
CA ASN A 352 -8.10 10.04 -5.10
C ASN A 352 -8.27 8.54 -5.36
N LEU A 353 -9.34 7.96 -4.80
CA LEU A 353 -9.63 6.54 -4.91
C LEU A 353 -11.03 6.35 -5.50
N SER A 354 -11.16 5.43 -6.44
CA SER A 354 -12.46 4.96 -6.90
C SER A 354 -12.53 3.43 -6.88
N ALA A 355 -13.56 2.89 -6.25
CA ALA A 355 -13.78 1.46 -6.13
C ALA A 355 -15.22 1.10 -6.44
N THR A 356 -15.42 0.15 -7.36
CA THR A 356 -16.74 -0.38 -7.72
C THR A 356 -16.99 -1.70 -7.00
N ALA A 357 -18.08 -1.84 -6.26
CA ALA A 357 -18.51 -3.12 -5.70
C ALA A 357 -19.11 -3.99 -6.81
N ASN A 358 -18.55 -5.18 -6.98
CA ASN A 358 -19.01 -6.17 -7.94
C ASN A 358 -19.93 -7.18 -7.26
N PHE A 359 -21.11 -7.38 -7.84
CA PHE A 359 -22.11 -8.33 -7.36
C PHE A 359 -22.29 -9.48 -8.35
N VAL A 360 -22.37 -10.70 -7.85
CA VAL A 360 -22.52 -11.92 -8.65
C VAL A 360 -23.78 -12.67 -8.20
N VAL A 361 -24.41 -13.39 -9.12
CA VAL A 361 -25.60 -14.21 -8.83
C VAL A 361 -25.28 -15.18 -7.69
N ASN A 362 -26.15 -15.22 -6.68
CA ASN A 362 -26.05 -16.14 -5.56
C ASN A 362 -26.34 -17.57 -6.04
N PRO A 363 -25.40 -18.52 -5.89
CA PRO A 363 -25.61 -19.94 -6.22
C PRO A 363 -26.79 -20.59 -5.47
N CYS A 364 -27.14 -20.09 -4.28
CA CYS A 364 -28.33 -20.51 -3.54
C CYS A 364 -29.64 -19.92 -4.09
N GLY A 365 -29.57 -18.93 -4.97
CA GLY A 365 -30.70 -18.09 -5.36
C GLY A 365 -31.24 -17.29 -4.17
N VAL A 366 -32.57 -17.18 -4.07
CA VAL A 366 -33.27 -16.46 -2.98
C VAL A 366 -33.74 -17.37 -1.85
N ALA A 367 -33.46 -18.68 -1.93
CA ALA A 367 -33.91 -19.66 -0.96
C ALA A 367 -33.03 -19.63 0.31
N SER A 368 -33.66 -19.78 1.48
CA SER A 368 -32.98 -19.92 2.77
C SER A 368 -32.86 -21.38 3.24
N SER A 369 -33.57 -22.29 2.57
CA SER A 369 -33.52 -23.73 2.83
C SER A 369 -33.92 -24.51 1.58
N MET A 370 -33.62 -25.82 1.60
CA MET A 370 -34.10 -26.78 0.61
C MET A 370 -34.79 -27.95 1.30
N THR A 371 -35.78 -28.55 0.64
CA THR A 371 -36.47 -29.75 1.12
C THR A 371 -36.00 -30.96 0.32
N ASP A 372 -35.48 -31.99 1.00
CA ASP A 372 -35.07 -33.22 0.35
C ASP A 372 -36.33 -34.05 0.04
N SER A 373 -36.66 -34.16 -1.25
CA SER A 373 -37.85 -34.89 -1.69
C SER A 373 -37.87 -36.37 -1.31
N ARG A 374 -36.72 -36.95 -0.92
CA ARG A 374 -36.57 -38.37 -0.61
C ARG A 374 -37.06 -38.72 0.80
N ASP A 375 -36.97 -37.78 1.74
CA ASP A 375 -37.34 -37.98 3.15
C ASP A 375 -38.09 -36.79 3.79
N SER A 376 -38.40 -35.76 2.99
CA SER A 376 -39.03 -34.50 3.42
C SER A 376 -38.23 -33.70 4.45
N GLN A 377 -36.93 -33.99 4.64
CA GLN A 377 -36.09 -33.23 5.55
C GLN A 377 -35.76 -31.85 4.98
N ILE A 378 -35.87 -30.83 5.82
CA ILE A 378 -35.55 -29.44 5.45
C ILE A 378 -34.13 -29.13 5.93
N TYR A 379 -33.27 -28.73 5.00
CA TYR A 379 -31.90 -28.30 5.26
C TYR A 379 -31.80 -26.80 5.01
N PRO A 380 -31.48 -25.99 6.03
CA PRO A 380 -31.10 -24.59 5.82
C PRO A 380 -29.86 -24.53 4.92
N ILE A 381 -29.77 -23.50 4.09
CA ILE A 381 -28.65 -23.32 3.16
C ILE A 381 -28.03 -21.94 3.36
N VAL A 382 -26.75 -21.84 3.05
CA VAL A 382 -25.97 -20.62 3.20
C VAL A 382 -25.06 -20.43 2.00
N ASN A 383 -25.01 -19.22 1.47
CA ASN A 383 -24.05 -18.85 0.45
C ASN A 383 -22.74 -18.44 1.12
N ILE A 384 -21.65 -19.10 0.74
CA ILE A 384 -20.31 -18.73 1.18
C ILE A 384 -19.45 -18.59 -0.06
N TYR A 385 -19.00 -17.36 -0.34
CA TYR A 385 -18.35 -17.02 -1.60
C TYR A 385 -19.21 -17.41 -2.81
N ASN A 386 -18.70 -18.25 -3.71
CA ASN A 386 -19.38 -18.75 -4.90
C ASN A 386 -19.98 -20.16 -4.70
N GLN A 387 -20.28 -20.54 -3.46
CA GLN A 387 -20.71 -21.90 -3.10
C GLN A 387 -21.97 -21.88 -2.23
N CYS A 388 -22.98 -22.66 -2.60
CA CYS A 388 -24.18 -22.85 -1.80
C CYS A 388 -24.06 -24.10 -0.92
N TRP A 389 -23.88 -23.91 0.38
CA TRP A 389 -23.68 -24.98 1.35
C TRP A 389 -24.95 -25.31 2.12
N MET A 390 -25.18 -26.59 2.42
CA MET A 390 -26.07 -26.92 3.53
C MET A 390 -25.48 -26.43 4.85
N ALA A 391 -26.28 -25.71 5.65
CA ALA A 391 -25.92 -25.27 6.99
C ALA A 391 -26.15 -26.36 8.06
N LYS A 392 -26.66 -27.53 7.66
CA LYS A 392 -26.85 -28.71 8.51
C LYS A 392 -26.29 -29.96 7.84
N ASN A 393 -25.74 -30.88 8.65
CA ASN A 393 -25.24 -32.17 8.16
C ASN A 393 -26.39 -33.04 7.63
N LEU A 394 -26.13 -33.81 6.57
CA LEU A 394 -27.10 -34.71 5.93
C LEU A 394 -27.56 -35.82 6.89
N ASN A 395 -28.86 -36.09 6.94
CA ASN A 395 -29.47 -37.13 7.77
C ASN A 395 -30.38 -38.07 6.95
N TYR A 396 -29.87 -38.57 5.82
CA TYR A 396 -30.61 -39.42 4.89
C TYR A 396 -30.27 -40.90 5.07
N GLY A 397 -31.25 -41.78 4.85
CA GLY A 397 -31.07 -43.24 4.93
C GLY A 397 -31.51 -43.88 6.25
N THR A 398 -31.48 -45.22 6.25
CA THR A 398 -31.93 -46.09 7.34
C THR A 398 -30.84 -46.24 8.39
N MET A 399 -31.21 -46.06 9.66
CA MET A 399 -30.29 -46.21 10.77
C MET A 399 -29.91 -47.68 10.98
N ILE A 400 -28.61 -47.95 11.03
CA ILE A 400 -28.04 -49.24 11.44
C ILE A 400 -27.18 -49.06 12.69
N THR A 401 -26.83 -50.18 13.34
CA THR A 401 -25.96 -50.14 14.52
C THR A 401 -24.50 -49.92 14.13
N GLY A 402 -23.74 -49.21 14.97
CA GLY A 402 -22.34 -48.88 14.74
C GLY A 402 -21.46 -50.09 14.46
N VAL A 403 -21.78 -51.27 15.01
CA VAL A 403 -21.03 -52.52 14.77
C VAL A 403 -21.29 -53.14 13.39
N THR A 404 -22.37 -52.76 12.72
CA THR A 404 -22.71 -53.23 11.37
C THR A 404 -21.95 -52.42 10.33
N VAL A 405 -21.52 -53.03 9.23
CA VAL A 405 -20.87 -52.34 8.11
C VAL A 405 -21.94 -51.83 7.13
N GLN A 406 -21.79 -50.61 6.62
CA GLN A 406 -22.63 -50.11 5.54
C GLN A 406 -22.18 -50.80 4.24
N ALA A 407 -22.97 -51.74 3.77
CA ALA A 407 -22.64 -52.62 2.66
C ALA A 407 -23.87 -53.04 1.84
N ASN A 408 -25.07 -52.61 2.22
CA ASN A 408 -26.27 -52.92 1.48
C ASN A 408 -26.56 -51.83 0.45
N ASN A 409 -25.96 -51.95 -0.73
CA ASN A 409 -26.06 -50.97 -1.82
C ASN A 409 -27.50 -50.77 -2.37
N SER A 410 -28.49 -51.54 -1.90
CA SER A 410 -29.90 -51.37 -2.29
C SER A 410 -30.66 -50.36 -1.43
N ILE A 411 -30.09 -49.94 -0.29
CA ILE A 411 -30.65 -48.94 0.59
C ILE A 411 -29.56 -47.97 1.03
N SER A 412 -29.90 -46.71 1.27
CA SER A 412 -28.95 -45.81 1.94
C SER A 412 -28.95 -46.11 3.44
N GLU A 413 -27.77 -46.32 4.01
CA GLU A 413 -27.59 -46.67 5.42
C GLU A 413 -26.92 -45.50 6.16
N LYS A 414 -27.20 -45.33 7.46
CA LYS A 414 -26.52 -44.33 8.30
C LYS A 414 -26.26 -44.85 9.71
N TYR A 415 -25.22 -44.33 10.35
CA TYR A 415 -25.08 -44.45 11.81
C TYR A 415 -25.57 -43.17 12.48
N CYS A 416 -26.30 -43.34 13.57
CA CYS A 416 -26.54 -42.26 14.52
C CYS A 416 -25.59 -42.44 15.70
N TYR A 417 -24.96 -41.35 16.16
CA TYR A 417 -23.98 -41.42 17.23
C TYR A 417 -24.55 -42.17 18.44
N ALA A 418 -23.76 -43.10 19.01
CA ALA A 418 -24.13 -43.98 20.12
C ALA A 418 -25.38 -44.84 19.85
N ASN A 419 -25.70 -45.14 18.59
CA ASN A 419 -26.90 -45.86 18.19
C ASN A 419 -28.20 -45.22 18.71
N ASN A 420 -28.24 -43.88 18.80
CA ASN A 420 -29.42 -43.14 19.21
C ASN A 420 -29.94 -42.24 18.07
N SER A 421 -31.16 -42.49 17.60
CA SER A 421 -31.78 -41.73 16.50
C SER A 421 -31.90 -40.23 16.77
N SER A 422 -32.06 -39.82 18.04
CA SER A 422 -32.11 -38.40 18.41
C SER A 422 -30.79 -37.68 18.08
N ASN A 423 -29.65 -38.37 18.16
CA ASN A 423 -28.37 -37.78 17.78
C ASN A 423 -28.27 -37.53 16.28
N CYS A 424 -28.91 -38.33 15.43
CA CYS A 424 -28.99 -38.03 14.00
C CYS A 424 -29.80 -36.75 13.72
N SER A 425 -30.86 -36.51 14.48
CA SER A 425 -31.69 -35.30 14.33
C SER A 425 -30.91 -34.03 14.62
N THR A 426 -29.97 -34.08 15.58
CA THR A 426 -29.10 -32.97 15.98
C THR A 426 -27.85 -32.87 15.09
N TYR A 427 -27.04 -33.94 15.04
CA TYR A 427 -25.68 -33.92 14.47
C TYR A 427 -25.60 -34.40 13.01
N GLY A 428 -26.68 -34.94 12.47
CA GLY A 428 -26.70 -35.62 11.17
C GLY A 428 -26.28 -37.09 11.25
N GLY A 429 -26.37 -37.77 10.12
CA GLY A 429 -25.89 -39.15 9.98
C GLY A 429 -24.38 -39.21 9.82
N LEU A 430 -23.79 -40.32 10.26
CA LEU A 430 -22.41 -40.69 9.96
C LEU A 430 -22.41 -41.79 8.92
N TYR A 431 -21.53 -41.67 7.92
CA TYR A 431 -21.45 -42.54 6.77
C TYR A 431 -20.00 -42.95 6.53
N GLN A 432 -19.79 -44.20 6.15
CA GLN A 432 -18.55 -44.68 5.55
C GLN A 432 -18.41 -44.06 4.17
N TRP A 433 -17.17 -43.92 3.71
CA TRP A 433 -16.91 -43.17 2.49
C TRP A 433 -17.55 -43.82 1.25
N ALA A 434 -17.53 -45.15 1.15
CA ALA A 434 -18.19 -45.86 0.05
C ALA A 434 -19.69 -45.58 -0.01
N GLU A 435 -20.35 -45.56 1.15
CA GLU A 435 -21.75 -45.18 1.28
C GLU A 435 -21.96 -43.70 0.92
N ALA A 436 -21.08 -42.80 1.38
CA ALA A 436 -21.13 -41.37 1.06
C ALA A 436 -21.10 -41.08 -0.44
N VAL A 437 -20.26 -41.80 -1.19
CA VAL A 437 -20.17 -41.71 -2.67
C VAL A 437 -21.12 -42.68 -3.39
N GLN A 438 -21.97 -43.40 -2.66
CA GLN A 438 -22.93 -44.38 -3.20
C GLN A 438 -22.28 -45.44 -4.11
N TYR A 439 -21.13 -45.97 -3.70
CA TYR A 439 -20.39 -47.04 -4.39
C TYR A 439 -20.06 -46.74 -5.87
N LEU A 440 -20.03 -45.45 -6.23
CA LEU A 440 -19.87 -44.98 -7.61
C LEU A 440 -18.64 -45.62 -8.26
N ASN A 441 -18.82 -46.13 -9.49
CA ASN A 441 -17.78 -46.80 -10.27
C ASN A 441 -17.04 -47.91 -9.48
N GLY A 442 -17.78 -48.66 -8.65
CA GLY A 442 -17.25 -49.79 -7.88
C GLY A 442 -16.45 -49.40 -6.63
N ALA A 443 -16.52 -48.14 -6.19
CA ALA A 443 -15.86 -47.68 -4.97
C ALA A 443 -16.31 -48.49 -3.74
N THR A 444 -15.35 -48.88 -2.89
CA THR A 444 -15.63 -49.51 -1.59
C THR A 444 -14.78 -48.87 -0.50
N ASN A 445 -14.90 -49.36 0.75
CA ASN A 445 -14.04 -48.90 1.83
C ASN A 445 -12.61 -49.46 1.76
N SER A 446 -12.35 -50.40 0.85
CA SER A 446 -11.04 -51.01 0.64
C SER A 446 -10.43 -50.73 -0.75
N VAL A 447 -11.23 -50.23 -1.70
CA VAL A 447 -10.76 -49.84 -3.04
C VAL A 447 -11.27 -48.45 -3.45
N GLY A 448 -10.53 -47.78 -4.33
CA GLY A 448 -11.01 -46.57 -5.00
C GLY A 448 -12.03 -46.89 -6.09
N TRP A 449 -12.64 -45.85 -6.66
CA TRP A 449 -13.42 -45.97 -7.89
C TRP A 449 -12.53 -46.37 -9.09
N SER A 450 -13.12 -47.03 -10.08
CA SER A 450 -12.46 -47.28 -11.37
C SER A 450 -13.52 -47.40 -12.50
N PRO A 451 -13.54 -46.47 -13.47
CA PRO A 451 -12.69 -45.28 -13.61
C PRO A 451 -13.04 -44.18 -12.60
N ALA A 452 -12.19 -43.15 -12.50
CA ALA A 452 -12.52 -41.96 -11.72
C ALA A 452 -13.72 -41.21 -12.34
N PRO A 453 -14.67 -40.73 -11.52
CA PRO A 453 -15.81 -39.97 -12.02
C PRO A 453 -15.35 -38.63 -12.60
N THR A 454 -16.02 -38.20 -13.68
CA THR A 454 -15.84 -36.88 -14.28
C THR A 454 -16.87 -35.91 -13.71
N GLY A 455 -16.43 -34.80 -13.13
CA GLY A 455 -17.32 -33.79 -12.55
C GLY A 455 -17.71 -34.08 -11.10
N ASN A 456 -18.80 -33.45 -10.65
CA ASN A 456 -19.23 -33.51 -9.25
C ASN A 456 -19.86 -34.87 -8.90
N VAL A 457 -19.49 -35.40 -7.73
CA VAL A 457 -20.04 -36.66 -7.21
C VAL A 457 -21.29 -36.35 -6.37
N GLN A 458 -22.48 -36.63 -6.91
CA GLN A 458 -23.73 -36.47 -6.14
C GLN A 458 -23.67 -37.26 -4.82
N GLY A 459 -23.31 -38.54 -4.89
CA GLY A 459 -23.28 -39.42 -3.72
C GLY A 459 -24.63 -39.45 -2.99
N LEU A 460 -24.62 -39.40 -1.67
CA LEU A 460 -25.84 -39.34 -0.86
C LEU A 460 -26.60 -38.01 -0.94
N CYS A 461 -26.00 -36.97 -1.53
CA CYS A 461 -26.66 -35.67 -1.60
C CYS A 461 -27.91 -35.69 -2.49
N PRO A 462 -28.89 -34.81 -2.21
CA PRO A 462 -30.11 -34.71 -3.02
C PRO A 462 -29.81 -34.36 -4.48
N SER A 463 -30.76 -34.60 -5.39
CA SER A 463 -30.60 -34.20 -6.79
C SER A 463 -30.29 -32.71 -6.92
N GLY A 464 -29.29 -32.37 -7.72
CA GLY A 464 -28.80 -30.99 -7.87
C GLY A 464 -27.83 -30.52 -6.78
N TRP A 465 -27.49 -31.39 -5.82
CA TRP A 465 -26.47 -31.19 -4.81
C TRP A 465 -25.41 -32.29 -4.90
N HIS A 466 -24.21 -32.04 -4.40
CA HIS A 466 -23.12 -33.01 -4.45
C HIS A 466 -22.29 -33.03 -3.16
N LEU A 467 -21.56 -34.14 -3.00
CA LEU A 467 -20.57 -34.28 -1.94
C LEU A 467 -19.32 -33.46 -2.32
N PRO A 468 -18.91 -32.49 -1.49
CA PRO A 468 -17.87 -31.54 -1.85
C PRO A 468 -16.52 -32.22 -2.07
N THR A 469 -15.79 -31.75 -3.06
CA THR A 469 -14.38 -32.09 -3.27
C THR A 469 -13.48 -31.38 -2.26
N ASP A 470 -12.25 -31.87 -2.13
CA ASP A 470 -11.21 -31.27 -1.30
C ASP A 470 -10.94 -29.81 -1.73
N SER A 471 -10.93 -29.58 -3.06
CA SER A 471 -10.73 -28.26 -3.66
C SER A 471 -11.88 -27.30 -3.34
N GLU A 472 -13.12 -27.79 -3.31
CA GLU A 472 -14.27 -26.97 -2.94
C GLU A 472 -14.25 -26.58 -1.47
N ILE A 473 -13.89 -27.49 -0.56
CA ILE A 473 -13.74 -27.13 0.86
C ILE A 473 -12.52 -26.22 1.06
N THR A 474 -11.47 -26.36 0.26
CA THR A 474 -10.31 -25.45 0.27
C THR A 474 -10.70 -24.04 -0.19
N SER A 475 -11.59 -23.91 -1.17
CA SER A 475 -12.11 -22.61 -1.60
C SER A 475 -12.87 -21.92 -0.47
N LEU A 476 -13.71 -22.68 0.26
CA LEU A 476 -14.39 -22.23 1.47
C LEU A 476 -13.38 -21.72 2.52
N THR A 477 -12.36 -22.50 2.87
CA THR A 477 -11.41 -22.10 3.93
C THR A 477 -10.52 -20.93 3.52
N THR A 478 -10.12 -20.84 2.25
CA THR A 478 -9.37 -19.71 1.70
C THR A 478 -10.18 -18.42 1.81
N TYR A 479 -11.45 -18.43 1.39
CA TYR A 479 -12.32 -17.27 1.51
C TYR A 479 -12.49 -16.80 2.97
N LEU A 480 -12.49 -17.73 3.92
CA LEU A 480 -12.61 -17.44 5.34
C LEU A 480 -11.31 -16.97 6.00
N GLY A 481 -10.25 -16.68 5.23
CA GLY A 481 -8.98 -16.16 5.73
C GLY A 481 -7.91 -17.23 5.95
N GLY A 482 -8.09 -18.41 5.38
CA GLY A 482 -7.13 -19.52 5.45
C GLY A 482 -7.44 -20.53 6.56
N VAL A 483 -6.81 -21.71 6.44
CA VAL A 483 -7.07 -22.86 7.32
C VAL A 483 -6.74 -22.62 8.79
N SER A 484 -5.89 -21.65 9.12
CA SER A 484 -5.51 -21.33 10.51
C SER A 484 -6.68 -20.75 11.31
N VAL A 485 -7.57 -19.98 10.67
CA VAL A 485 -8.65 -19.21 11.32
C VAL A 485 -10.06 -19.63 10.87
N ALA A 486 -10.19 -20.31 9.73
CA ALA A 486 -11.48 -20.62 9.13
C ALA A 486 -12.37 -21.51 10.01
N GLY A 487 -11.78 -22.37 10.85
CA GLY A 487 -12.52 -23.25 11.74
C GLY A 487 -13.36 -22.51 12.77
N GLY A 488 -12.84 -21.41 13.33
CA GLY A 488 -13.62 -20.52 14.20
C GLY A 488 -14.84 -19.90 13.49
N LYS A 489 -14.69 -19.54 12.21
CA LYS A 489 -15.77 -18.95 11.40
C LYS A 489 -16.82 -19.95 10.95
N ILE A 490 -16.51 -21.25 10.98
CA ILE A 490 -17.37 -22.35 10.52
C ILE A 490 -18.18 -22.98 11.67
N LYS A 491 -17.62 -23.06 12.88
CA LYS A 491 -18.26 -23.70 14.04
C LYS A 491 -19.47 -22.91 14.55
N GLU A 492 -20.45 -23.62 15.12
CA GLU A 492 -21.47 -23.03 16.00
C GLU A 492 -20.81 -22.16 17.09
N THR A 493 -21.42 -21.02 17.41
CA THR A 493 -20.85 -20.01 18.33
C THR A 493 -20.86 -20.44 19.79
N THR A 494 -21.82 -21.26 20.19
CA THR A 494 -22.02 -21.62 21.59
C THR A 494 -21.30 -22.92 21.95
N THR A 495 -21.15 -23.18 23.25
CA THR A 495 -20.74 -24.48 23.79
C THR A 495 -21.96 -25.37 24.09
N THR A 496 -23.08 -25.16 23.38
CA THR A 496 -24.28 -26.00 23.55
C THR A 496 -23.98 -27.42 23.10
N HIS A 497 -23.30 -27.56 21.96
CA HIS A 497 -22.85 -28.85 21.45
C HIS A 497 -21.35 -29.01 21.55
N TRP A 498 -20.57 -27.94 21.33
CA TRP A 498 -19.11 -27.97 21.45
C TRP A 498 -18.66 -27.96 22.90
N ASN A 499 -17.72 -28.86 23.22
CA ASN A 499 -17.00 -28.82 24.49
C ASN A 499 -16.18 -27.53 24.59
N SER A 500 -16.06 -27.00 25.81
CA SER A 500 -15.15 -25.90 26.10
C SER A 500 -13.71 -26.26 25.69
N PRO A 501 -12.93 -25.35 25.08
CA PRO A 501 -13.19 -23.90 24.97
C PRO A 501 -13.96 -23.43 23.73
N ASN A 502 -14.24 -24.29 22.75
CA ASN A 502 -14.73 -23.91 21.42
C ASN A 502 -13.98 -22.70 20.82
N THR A 503 -12.64 -22.77 20.84
CA THR A 503 -11.72 -21.67 20.51
C THR A 503 -12.06 -20.98 19.19
N GLY A 504 -12.13 -19.65 19.22
CA GLY A 504 -12.33 -18.78 18.06
C GLY A 504 -13.70 -18.86 17.38
N ALA A 505 -14.65 -19.62 17.94
CA ALA A 505 -15.95 -19.85 17.31
C ALA A 505 -16.78 -18.56 17.25
N ASN A 506 -17.13 -18.11 16.04
CA ASN A 506 -17.97 -16.94 15.81
C ASN A 506 -19.02 -17.14 14.71
N ASN A 507 -19.00 -18.28 14.01
CA ASN A 507 -19.95 -18.64 12.96
C ASN A 507 -20.21 -17.55 11.91
N SER A 508 -19.26 -16.67 11.66
CA SER A 508 -19.42 -15.56 10.71
C SER A 508 -19.71 -16.02 9.27
N SER A 509 -19.46 -17.30 8.96
CA SER A 509 -19.82 -17.92 7.67
C SER A 509 -21.28 -18.38 7.57
N GLY A 510 -22.01 -18.53 8.68
CA GLY A 510 -23.32 -19.16 8.72
C GLY A 510 -23.33 -20.68 8.47
N PHE A 511 -22.16 -21.30 8.25
CA PHE A 511 -22.06 -22.74 8.03
C PHE A 511 -22.55 -23.55 9.23
N THR A 512 -22.32 -23.09 10.46
CA THR A 512 -22.86 -23.70 11.69
C THR A 512 -22.50 -25.18 11.83
N ALA A 513 -21.21 -25.51 11.79
CA ALA A 513 -20.75 -26.88 12.02
C ALA A 513 -20.96 -27.32 13.47
N LEU A 514 -21.48 -28.54 13.63
CA LEU A 514 -21.68 -29.19 14.93
C LEU A 514 -20.68 -30.34 15.12
N PRO A 515 -20.26 -30.63 16.37
CA PRO A 515 -19.25 -31.63 16.69
C PRO A 515 -19.84 -33.04 16.68
N ASN A 516 -20.01 -33.59 15.47
CA ASN A 516 -20.67 -34.88 15.22
C ASN A 516 -19.86 -36.11 15.66
N GLY A 517 -18.64 -35.93 16.16
CA GLY A 517 -17.73 -37.03 16.50
C GLY A 517 -17.45 -37.93 15.30
N GLU A 518 -17.22 -39.21 15.57
CA GLU A 518 -16.99 -40.22 14.55
C GLU A 518 -17.43 -41.61 14.96
N ARG A 519 -17.57 -42.51 13.97
CA ARG A 519 -17.61 -43.96 14.16
C ARG A 519 -16.26 -44.55 13.77
N HIS A 520 -15.57 -45.14 14.73
CA HIS A 520 -14.21 -45.67 14.55
C HIS A 520 -14.20 -46.93 13.67
N ARG A 521 -13.23 -47.05 12.76
CA ARG A 521 -13.17 -48.12 11.73
C ARG A 521 -13.21 -49.57 12.25
N SER A 522 -12.50 -49.89 13.34
CA SER A 522 -12.19 -51.28 13.73
C SER A 522 -13.26 -51.96 14.59
N THR A 523 -13.94 -51.20 15.45
CA THR A 523 -14.87 -51.76 16.46
C THR A 523 -16.30 -51.30 16.27
N GLY A 524 -16.53 -50.25 15.48
CA GLY A 524 -17.82 -49.56 15.44
C GLY A 524 -18.17 -48.78 16.68
N ALA A 525 -17.19 -48.56 17.56
CA ALA A 525 -17.31 -47.62 18.67
C ALA A 525 -17.45 -46.18 18.15
N PHE A 526 -18.21 -45.38 18.89
CA PHE A 526 -18.37 -43.97 18.65
C PHE A 526 -17.48 -43.18 19.60
N ALA A 527 -16.85 -42.10 19.12
CA ALA A 527 -15.95 -41.28 19.91
C ALA A 527 -16.06 -39.80 19.55
N TYR A 528 -15.55 -38.95 20.45
CA TYR A 528 -15.28 -37.53 20.21
C TYR A 528 -16.50 -36.63 19.93
N LEU A 529 -17.71 -37.06 20.31
CA LEU A 529 -18.87 -36.16 20.30
C LEU A 529 -18.59 -34.93 21.17
N GLY A 530 -18.96 -33.75 20.68
CA GLY A 530 -18.68 -32.48 21.36
C GLY A 530 -17.27 -31.94 21.11
N GLU A 531 -16.33 -32.75 20.65
CA GLU A 531 -14.92 -32.36 20.53
C GLU A 531 -14.46 -32.22 19.08
N TRP A 532 -14.92 -33.11 18.19
CA TRP A 532 -14.52 -33.13 16.78
C TRP A 532 -15.73 -33.10 15.85
N ALA A 533 -15.64 -32.32 14.78
CA ALA A 533 -16.56 -32.40 13.64
C ALA A 533 -15.80 -32.89 12.41
N ASN A 534 -16.07 -34.11 11.96
CA ASN A 534 -15.45 -34.70 10.77
C ASN A 534 -16.44 -34.71 9.61
N ILE A 535 -16.01 -34.19 8.46
CA ILE A 535 -16.80 -34.08 7.23
C ILE A 535 -16.05 -34.77 6.09
N TRP A 536 -16.73 -35.66 5.38
CA TRP A 536 -16.18 -36.31 4.19
C TRP A 536 -16.04 -35.35 3.01
N SER A 537 -14.96 -35.53 2.26
CA SER A 537 -14.89 -35.11 0.87
C SER A 537 -15.17 -36.28 -0.09
N SER A 538 -15.67 -35.97 -1.28
CA SER A 538 -15.69 -36.93 -2.39
C SER A 538 -14.29 -37.28 -2.89
N SER A 539 -13.26 -36.45 -2.65
CA SER A 539 -11.92 -36.66 -3.19
C SER A 539 -11.22 -37.91 -2.62
N ASN A 540 -10.94 -38.87 -3.50
CA ASN A 540 -10.19 -40.08 -3.18
C ASN A 540 -8.69 -39.77 -3.00
N TYR A 541 -8.07 -40.29 -1.92
CA TYR A 541 -6.62 -40.15 -1.69
C TYR A 541 -5.87 -41.38 -2.21
N ASN A 542 -6.27 -42.58 -1.78
CA ASN A 542 -5.74 -43.85 -2.26
C ASN A 542 -6.80 -44.97 -2.13
N SER A 543 -6.41 -46.24 -2.28
CA SER A 543 -7.35 -47.36 -2.19
C SER A 543 -8.09 -47.43 -0.86
N LEU A 544 -7.42 -47.14 0.26
CA LEU A 544 -7.94 -47.28 1.63
C LEU A 544 -8.41 -45.97 2.27
N GLN A 545 -8.01 -44.82 1.71
CA GLN A 545 -8.21 -43.51 2.31
C GLN A 545 -8.86 -42.52 1.36
N ALA A 546 -9.66 -41.62 1.93
CA ALA A 546 -10.23 -40.47 1.26
C ALA A 546 -9.94 -39.20 2.06
N TRP A 547 -10.00 -38.06 1.40
CA TRP A 547 -9.82 -36.79 2.08
C TRP A 547 -11.02 -36.46 2.97
N SER A 548 -10.73 -35.95 4.17
CA SER A 548 -11.73 -35.41 5.09
C SER A 548 -11.25 -34.09 5.67
N ARG A 549 -12.20 -33.28 6.13
CA ARG A 549 -11.94 -32.05 6.88
C ARG A 549 -12.41 -32.22 8.31
N ALA A 550 -11.64 -31.71 9.25
CA ALA A 550 -11.96 -31.79 10.67
C ALA A 550 -11.88 -30.42 11.35
N LEU A 551 -12.79 -30.20 12.29
CA LEU A 551 -12.80 -29.07 13.22
C LEU A 551 -12.63 -29.61 14.64
N TYR A 552 -11.87 -28.90 15.46
CA TYR A 552 -11.57 -29.26 16.84
C TYR A 552 -12.06 -28.19 17.81
N SER A 553 -12.57 -28.58 18.98
CA SER A 553 -13.03 -27.64 20.01
C SER A 553 -11.91 -26.73 20.52
N GLY A 554 -10.68 -27.24 20.63
CA GLY A 554 -9.54 -26.49 21.17
C GLY A 554 -8.82 -25.56 20.19
N ALA A 555 -9.21 -25.54 18.91
CA ALA A 555 -8.56 -24.73 17.88
C ALA A 555 -9.55 -24.01 16.97
N GLU A 556 -9.10 -22.93 16.36
CA GLU A 556 -9.85 -22.21 15.31
C GLU A 556 -9.45 -22.64 13.89
N SER A 557 -8.60 -23.67 13.77
CA SER A 557 -8.12 -24.16 12.47
C SER A 557 -9.01 -25.25 11.87
N VAL A 558 -8.88 -25.46 10.56
CA VAL A 558 -9.46 -26.59 9.82
C VAL A 558 -8.35 -27.56 9.44
N TYR A 559 -8.51 -28.82 9.82
CA TYR A 559 -7.52 -29.88 9.56
C TYR A 559 -7.90 -30.67 8.31
N LEU A 560 -6.90 -30.96 7.48
CA LEU A 560 -7.01 -31.88 6.35
C LEU A 560 -6.39 -33.22 6.72
N SER A 561 -7.16 -34.30 6.60
CA SER A 561 -6.72 -35.66 6.94
C SER A 561 -7.00 -36.65 5.81
N ALA A 562 -6.02 -37.51 5.53
CA ALA A 562 -6.21 -38.71 4.73
C ALA A 562 -6.82 -39.80 5.62
N SER A 563 -8.15 -39.87 5.65
CA SER A 563 -8.89 -40.70 6.59
C SER A 563 -9.27 -42.04 5.98
N ASN A 564 -9.23 -43.09 6.79
CA ASN A 564 -9.60 -44.42 6.32
C ASN A 564 -11.10 -44.47 5.95
N LYS A 565 -11.41 -45.01 4.78
CA LYS A 565 -12.78 -45.00 4.24
C LYS A 565 -13.81 -45.74 5.10
N SER A 566 -13.37 -46.63 5.99
CA SER A 566 -14.22 -47.35 6.95
C SER A 566 -14.61 -46.52 8.20
N TYR A 567 -14.09 -45.31 8.39
CA TYR A 567 -14.61 -44.39 9.41
C TYR A 567 -16.01 -43.90 9.03
N GLY A 568 -16.87 -43.66 10.02
CA GLY A 568 -18.14 -42.97 9.81
C GLY A 568 -18.01 -41.49 10.10
N TYR A 569 -18.07 -40.65 9.07
CA TYR A 569 -18.06 -39.18 9.18
C TYR A 569 -19.32 -38.58 8.59
N SER A 570 -19.57 -37.31 8.93
CA SER A 570 -20.73 -36.58 8.44
C SER A 570 -20.54 -36.16 6.99
N ILE A 571 -21.67 -35.87 6.34
CA ILE A 571 -21.73 -35.32 5.00
C ILE A 571 -22.39 -33.95 5.08
N ARG A 572 -21.87 -33.00 4.31
CA ARG A 572 -22.49 -31.72 4.09
C ARG A 572 -22.48 -31.39 2.62
N CYS A 573 -23.67 -31.29 2.04
CA CYS A 573 -23.82 -31.15 0.61
C CYS A 573 -23.60 -29.71 0.15
N LEU A 574 -23.12 -29.60 -1.09
CA LEU A 574 -22.79 -28.38 -1.78
C LEU A 574 -23.57 -28.31 -3.10
N LYS A 575 -23.84 -27.09 -3.56
CA LYS A 575 -24.35 -26.79 -4.90
C LYS A 575 -23.62 -25.54 -5.43
N ASN A 576 -23.18 -25.57 -6.69
CA ASN A 576 -22.54 -24.45 -7.37
C ASN A 576 -23.37 -23.99 -8.57
#